data_AF-A0A7S1CUA2-F1
#
_entry.id   AF-A0A7S1CUA2-F1
#
_cell.length_a   1.000
_cell.length_b   1.000
_cell.length_c   1.000
_cell.angle_alpha   90.00
_cell.angle_beta   90.00
_cell.angle_gamma   90.00
#
_symmetry.space_group_name_H-M   'P 1'
#
loop_
_entity.id
_entity.type
_entity.pdbx_description
1 polymer ?
#
loop_
_entity_poly.entity_id
_entity_poly.type
_entity_poly.pdbx_seq_one_letter_code
_entity_poly.pdbx_strand_id
1 'polypeptide(L)'
;NVESSLEPLATYSKELVSIFRYRVNDRLRSSFDDILEDEFMLRMNLNSSDSGDDVLGRYGWQRAPGDVSHLVPNQEWKSPVDVGGGGNSAMSTDGDRIHQLSEVVMFLEQTKMNA
;
A
#
# COMPACT_ATOMS: atom_id res chain seq x y z
N ASN A 1 -21.52 11.36 -25.70
CA ASN A 1 -21.56 10.96 -24.28
C ASN A 1 -20.59 9.79 -24.13
N VAL A 2 -19.33 10.08 -23.85
CA VAL A 2 -18.24 9.08 -23.78
C VAL A 2 -17.89 8.92 -22.31
N GLU A 3 -18.76 8.23 -21.59
CA GLU A 3 -18.46 7.69 -20.26
C GLU A 3 -18.11 6.21 -20.44
N SER A 4 -17.14 5.73 -19.65
CA SER A 4 -16.83 4.31 -19.45
C SER A 4 -15.90 3.61 -20.47
N SER A 5 -14.62 4.01 -20.49
CA SER A 5 -13.52 3.08 -20.87
C SER A 5 -12.34 3.05 -19.89
N LEU A 6 -12.34 3.90 -18.86
CA LEU A 6 -11.24 4.05 -17.90
C LEU A 6 -11.54 3.50 -16.50
N GLU A 7 -12.78 3.10 -16.22
CA GLU A 7 -13.18 2.61 -14.89
C GLU A 7 -12.41 1.35 -14.43
N PRO A 8 -12.09 0.37 -15.30
CA PRO A 8 -11.30 -0.79 -14.88
C PRO A 8 -9.89 -0.39 -14.46
N LEU A 9 -9.23 0.47 -15.25
CA LEU A 9 -7.84 0.90 -14.99
C LEU A 9 -7.74 1.75 -13.72
N ALA A 10 -8.71 2.64 -13.49
CA ALA A 10 -8.79 3.45 -12.29
C ALA A 10 -9.07 2.62 -11.03
N THR A 11 -9.71 1.46 -11.18
CA THR A 11 -9.94 0.52 -10.07
C THR A 11 -8.64 -0.23 -9.74
N TYR A 12 -7.97 -0.80 -10.75
CA TYR A 12 -6.70 -1.50 -10.56
C TYR A 12 -5.60 -0.60 -9.98
N SER A 13 -5.53 0.67 -10.40
CA SER A 13 -4.52 1.60 -9.86
C SER A 13 -4.72 1.86 -8.37
N LYS A 14 -5.96 1.97 -7.89
CA LYS A 14 -6.28 2.12 -6.47
C LYS A 14 -5.92 0.88 -5.66
N GLU A 15 -6.18 -0.31 -6.21
CA GLU A 15 -5.80 -1.58 -5.57
C GLU A 15 -4.27 -1.72 -5.47
N LEU A 16 -3.53 -1.40 -6.54
CA LEU A 16 -2.08 -1.43 -6.55
C LEU A 16 -1.47 -0.46 -5.52
N VAL A 17 -2.00 0.76 -5.40
CA VAL A 17 -1.56 1.72 -4.35
C VAL A 17 -1.86 1.17 -2.96
N SER A 18 -3.00 0.50 -2.77
CA SER A 18 -3.34 -0.11 -1.49
C SER A 18 -2.37 -1.23 -1.12
N ILE A 19 -2.05 -2.13 -2.05
CA ILE A 19 -1.06 -3.20 -1.87
C ILE A 19 0.31 -2.60 -1.57
N PHE A 20 0.76 -1.60 -2.34
CA PHE A 20 2.01 -0.89 -2.11
C PHE A 20 2.10 -0.36 -0.67
N ARG A 21 1.06 0.33 -0.20
CA ARG A 21 1.01 0.91 1.15
C ARG A 21 1.11 -0.16 2.23
N TYR A 22 0.39 -1.28 2.12
CA TYR A 22 0.53 -2.39 3.09
C TYR A 22 1.94 -2.98 3.11
N ARG A 23 2.56 -3.19 1.95
CA ARG A 23 3.94 -3.71 1.88
C ARG A 23 4.97 -2.77 2.48
N VAL A 24 4.86 -1.47 2.18
CA VAL A 24 5.72 -0.47 2.81
C VAL A 24 5.50 -0.46 4.31
N ASN A 25 4.24 -0.50 4.76
CA ASN A 25 3.89 -0.51 6.17
C ASN A 25 4.53 -1.68 6.93
N ASP A 26 4.43 -2.90 6.41
CA ASP A 26 5.05 -4.09 7.03
C ASP A 26 6.58 -3.94 7.14
N ARG A 27 7.19 -3.30 6.14
CA ARG A 27 8.64 -3.00 6.20
C ARG A 27 8.96 -1.92 7.23
N LEU A 28 8.14 -0.88 7.34
CA LEU A 28 8.31 0.17 8.36
C LEU A 28 8.21 -0.42 9.76
N ARG A 29 7.18 -1.22 10.02
CA ARG A 29 6.94 -1.84 11.33
C ARG A 29 8.03 -2.83 11.76
N SER A 30 8.73 -3.44 10.81
CA SER A 30 9.86 -4.34 11.10
C SER A 30 11.21 -3.63 11.22
N SER A 31 11.30 -2.37 10.76
CA SER A 31 12.56 -1.62 10.73
C SER A 31 12.63 -0.48 11.75
N PHE A 32 11.48 -0.04 12.27
CA PHE A 32 11.37 1.15 13.11
C PHE A 32 10.49 0.86 14.34
N ASP A 33 11.03 1.16 15.53
CA ASP A 33 10.26 1.21 16.77
C ASP A 33 9.48 2.54 16.90
N ASP A 34 10.01 3.60 16.27
CA ASP A 34 9.39 4.91 16.11
C ASP A 34 9.77 5.55 14.77
N ILE A 35 8.92 6.44 14.25
CA ILE A 35 9.18 7.16 12.99
C ILE A 35 8.51 8.54 13.01
N LEU A 36 9.13 9.54 12.37
CA LEU A 36 8.49 10.85 12.19
C LEU A 36 7.22 10.72 11.33
N GLU A 37 6.14 11.43 11.71
CA GLU A 37 4.86 11.43 10.99
C GLU A 37 5.05 11.87 9.53
N ASP A 38 5.83 12.91 9.27
CA ASP A 38 6.14 13.37 7.91
C ASP A 38 6.89 12.33 7.08
N GLU A 39 7.81 11.59 7.70
CA GLU A 39 8.57 10.53 7.03
C GLU A 39 7.68 9.32 6.73
N PHE A 40 6.81 8.94 7.66
CA PHE A 40 5.79 7.92 7.45
C PHE A 40 4.88 8.30 6.27
N MET A 41 4.35 9.52 6.26
CA MET A 41 3.47 10.00 5.20
C MET A 41 4.16 9.96 3.83
N LEU A 42 5.42 10.44 3.76
CA LEU A 42 6.22 10.39 2.54
C LEU A 42 6.42 8.95 2.03
N ARG A 43 6.86 8.04 2.91
CA ARG A 43 7.15 6.64 2.53
C ARG A 43 5.89 5.88 2.13
N MET A 44 4.77 6.17 2.78
CA MET A 44 3.45 5.60 2.46
C MET A 44 2.78 6.25 1.24
N ASN A 45 3.45 7.22 0.61
CA ASN A 45 2.88 8.01 -0.48
C ASN A 45 1.49 8.55 -0.11
N LEU A 46 1.37 9.08 1.10
CA LEU A 46 0.17 9.69 1.66
C LEU A 46 0.28 11.20 1.60
N ASN A 47 -0.84 11.82 1.28
CA ASN A 47 -0.98 13.27 1.15
C ASN A 47 -1.69 13.80 2.40
N SER A 48 -1.51 15.07 2.75
CA SER A 48 -2.31 15.72 3.81
C SER A 48 -3.82 15.72 3.51
N SER A 49 -4.22 15.52 2.26
CA SER A 49 -5.62 15.33 1.83
C SER A 49 -6.13 13.90 1.99
N ASP A 50 -5.23 12.91 2.15
CA ASP A 50 -5.60 11.51 2.39
C ASP A 50 -5.99 11.26 3.85
N SER A 51 -5.95 12.31 4.69
CA SER A 51 -6.32 12.38 6.11
C SER A 51 -7.83 12.14 6.37
N GLY A 52 -8.41 11.10 5.79
CA GLY A 52 -9.67 10.55 6.28
C GLY A 52 -9.53 10.08 7.73
N ASP A 53 -10.66 9.93 8.42
CA ASP A 53 -10.80 9.91 9.89
C ASP A 53 -9.88 9.00 10.73
N ASP A 54 -9.09 8.08 10.15
CA ASP A 54 -8.01 7.40 10.88
C ASP A 54 -6.99 6.69 9.95
N VAL A 55 -6.24 7.47 9.16
CA VAL A 55 -5.18 6.90 8.29
C VAL A 55 -4.14 6.13 9.09
N LEU A 56 -3.75 6.65 10.25
CA LEU A 56 -2.72 6.03 11.09
C LEU A 56 -3.21 4.69 11.65
N GLY A 57 -4.43 4.64 12.21
CA GLY A 57 -5.01 3.41 12.72
C GLY A 57 -5.26 2.36 11.65
N ARG A 58 -5.57 2.75 10.40
CA ARG A 58 -5.66 1.81 9.27
C ARG A 58 -4.36 0.99 9.09
N TYR A 59 -3.21 1.62 9.31
CA TYR A 59 -1.89 0.99 9.19
C TYR A 59 -1.28 0.60 10.54
N GLY A 60 -2.04 0.73 11.62
CA GLY A 60 -1.61 0.34 12.95
C GLY A 60 -0.58 1.26 13.58
N TRP A 61 -0.59 2.55 13.27
CA TRP A 61 0.27 3.55 13.88
C TRP A 61 -0.54 4.47 14.80
N GLN A 62 0.12 5.00 15.81
CA GLN A 62 -0.44 5.99 16.72
C GLN A 62 0.64 7.02 17.07
N ARG A 63 0.23 8.24 17.43
CA ARG A 63 1.17 9.28 17.86
C ARG A 63 1.81 8.91 19.19
N ALA A 64 3.11 9.20 19.33
CA ALA A 64 3.84 8.92 20.55
C ALA A 64 3.31 9.79 21.71
N PRO A 65 3.26 9.26 22.94
CA PRO A 65 2.85 10.03 24.11
C PRO A 65 3.90 11.09 24.43
N GLY A 66 3.52 12.36 24.33
CA GLY A 66 4.40 13.50 24.63
C GLY A 66 5.12 14.10 23.41
N ASP A 67 5.08 13.43 22.26
CA ASP A 67 5.58 13.97 20.99
C ASP A 67 4.67 13.55 19.83
N VAL A 68 3.82 14.48 19.41
CA VAL A 68 2.85 14.25 18.33
C VAL A 68 3.50 14.16 16.95
N SER A 69 4.79 14.51 16.81
CA SER A 69 5.51 14.42 15.55
C SER A 69 6.08 13.01 15.29
N HIS A 70 6.12 12.16 16.31
CA HIS A 70 6.56 10.77 16.19
C HIS A 70 5.36 9.81 16.23
N LEU A 71 5.50 8.72 15.49
CA LEU A 71 4.56 7.61 15.43
C LEU A 71 5.20 6.36 16.02
N VAL A 72 4.41 5.59 16.76
CA VAL A 72 4.79 4.30 17.30
C VAL A 72 3.82 3.21 16.83
N PRO A 73 4.27 1.95 16.67
CA PRO A 73 3.40 0.85 16.29
C PRO A 73 2.33 0.55 17.35
N ASN A 74 1.08 0.46 16.94
CA ASN A 74 0.03 -0.23 17.68
C ASN A 74 0.27 -1.75 17.56
N GLN A 75 0.59 -2.40 18.67
CA GLN A 75 0.94 -3.83 18.73
C GLN A 75 -0.25 -4.76 18.45
N GLU A 76 -1.48 -4.27 18.58
CA GLU A 76 -2.70 -5.06 18.33
C GLU A 76 -3.07 -5.12 16.84
N TRP A 77 -2.49 -4.25 16.02
CA TRP A 77 -2.79 -4.20 14.59
C TRP A 77 -2.20 -5.39 13.85
N LYS A 78 -3.01 -5.98 12.96
CA LYS A 78 -2.62 -7.06 12.05
C LYS A 78 -2.85 -6.63 10.62
N SER A 79 -1.87 -6.91 9.75
CA SER A 79 -2.00 -6.60 8.33
C SER A 79 -3.18 -7.37 7.73
N PRO A 80 -4.11 -6.70 7.04
CA PRO A 80 -5.21 -7.36 6.33
C PRO A 80 -4.74 -8.03 5.04
N VAL A 81 -3.52 -7.73 4.60
CA VAL A 81 -2.85 -8.38 3.48
C VAL A 81 -1.79 -9.28 4.08
N ASP A 82 -1.87 -10.58 3.80
CA ASP A 82 -0.79 -11.51 4.16
C ASP A 82 0.40 -11.26 3.22
N VAL A 83 1.19 -10.23 3.54
CA VAL A 83 2.41 -9.92 2.80
C VAL A 83 3.50 -10.83 3.34
N GLY A 84 3.45 -12.10 2.91
CA GLY A 84 4.34 -13.16 3.35
C GLY A 84 5.81 -12.74 3.45
N GLY A 85 6.28 -12.58 4.67
CA GLY A 85 7.68 -12.35 5.02
C GLY A 85 8.32 -13.61 5.60
N GLY A 86 8.74 -14.53 4.73
CA GLY A 86 9.83 -15.47 4.99
C GLY A 86 9.55 -16.65 5.93
N GLY A 87 8.94 -17.70 5.41
CA GLY A 87 9.00 -19.05 5.98
C GLY A 87 8.83 -20.09 4.87
N ASN A 88 9.93 -20.75 4.48
CA ASN A 88 9.92 -21.84 3.50
C ASN A 88 8.88 -22.91 3.86
N SER A 89 7.73 -22.91 3.20
CA SER A 89 7.02 -24.10 2.70
C SER A 89 5.73 -23.70 1.99
N ALA A 90 5.50 -24.30 0.81
CA ALA A 90 4.31 -24.20 -0.04
C ALA A 90 4.18 -22.97 -0.97
N MET A 91 5.00 -22.96 -2.02
CA MET A 91 4.55 -22.99 -3.42
C MET A 91 3.45 -22.00 -3.88
N SER A 92 3.91 -21.01 -4.66
CA SER A 92 3.30 -20.54 -5.93
C SER A 92 1.89 -19.95 -5.92
N THR A 93 1.74 -18.64 -5.69
CA THR A 93 0.61 -17.85 -6.23
C THR A 93 0.88 -16.33 -6.32
N ASP A 94 1.69 -15.76 -5.43
CA ASP A 94 1.74 -14.29 -5.30
C ASP A 94 2.78 -13.57 -6.17
N GLY A 95 3.91 -14.23 -6.46
CA GLY A 95 4.84 -13.76 -7.50
C GLY A 95 4.16 -13.74 -8.87
N ASP A 96 3.31 -14.74 -9.14
CA ASP A 96 2.50 -14.83 -10.36
C ASP A 96 1.46 -13.71 -10.44
N ARG A 97 0.81 -13.34 -9.33
CA ARG A 97 -0.19 -12.25 -9.35
C ARG A 97 0.40 -10.88 -9.67
N ILE A 98 1.56 -10.54 -9.13
CA ILE A 98 2.23 -9.27 -9.46
C ILE A 98 2.72 -9.28 -10.90
N HIS A 99 3.26 -10.41 -11.35
CA HIS A 99 3.66 -10.55 -12.74
C HIS A 99 2.45 -10.40 -13.68
N GLN A 100 1.34 -11.05 -13.38
CA GLN A 100 0.07 -10.92 -14.11
C GLN A 100 -0.47 -9.50 -14.10
N LEU A 101 -0.45 -8.80 -12.96
CA LEU A 101 -0.88 -7.40 -12.87
C LEU A 101 0.02 -6.48 -13.70
N SER A 102 1.33 -6.73 -13.70
CA SER A 102 2.28 -5.99 -14.55
C SER A 102 2.08 -6.26 -16.05
N GLU A 103 1.76 -7.50 -16.43
CA GLU A 103 1.46 -7.88 -17.82
C GLU A 103 0.15 -7.27 -18.30
N VAL A 104 -0.89 -7.25 -17.46
CA VAL A 104 -2.17 -6.59 -17.76
C VAL A 104 -1.97 -5.09 -17.96
N VAL A 105 -1.18 -4.43 -17.11
CA VAL A 105 -0.86 -3.00 -17.27
C VAL A 105 -0.09 -2.75 -18.56
N MET A 106 0.95 -3.54 -18.87
CA MET A 106 1.70 -3.42 -20.13
C MET A 106 0.82 -3.63 -21.36
N PHE A 107 -0.08 -4.62 -21.34
CA PHE A 107 -1.02 -4.86 -22.43
C PHE A 107 -1.96 -3.66 -22.65
N LEU A 108 -2.53 -3.12 -21.57
CA LEU A 108 -3.41 -1.95 -21.64
C LEU A 108 -2.67 -0.71 -22.18
N GLU A 109 -1.40 -0.51 -21.83
CA GLU A 109 -0.59 0.58 -22.37
C GLU A 109 -0.25 0.40 -23.86
N GLN A 110 0.08 -0.81 -24.30
CA GLN A 110 0.33 -1.10 -25.72
C GLN A 110 -0.92 -0.89 -26.58
N THR A 111 -2.11 -1.28 -26.10
CA THR A 111 -3.36 -1.04 -26.83
C THR A 111 -3.72 0.44 -26.98
N LYS A 112 -3.26 1.32 -26.07
CA LYS A 112 -3.42 2.78 -26.21
C LYS A 112 -2.46 3.40 -27.23
N MET A 113 -1.30 2.79 -27.49
CA MET A 113 -0.34 3.27 -28.48
C MET A 113 -0.66 2.84 -29.92
N ASN A 114 -1.53 1.85 -30.10
CA ASN A 114 -1.89 1.30 -31.41
C ASN A 114 -3.29 1.74 -31.91
N ALA A 115 -3.90 2.75 -31.26
CA ALA A 115 -5.19 3.33 -31.63
C ALA A 115 -5.05 4.80 -32.04
#